data_AF-A0A382Q485-F1
#
_entry.id   AF-A0A382Q485-F1
#
_cell.length_a   1.000
_cell.length_b   1.000
_cell.length_c   1.000
_cell.angle_alpha   90.00
_cell.angle_beta   90.00
_cell.angle_gamma   90.00
#
_symmetry.space_group_name_H-M   'P 1'
#
loop_
_entity.id
_entity.type
_entity.pdbx_description
1 polymer ?
#
loop_
_entity_poly.entity_id
_entity_poly.type
_entity_poly.pdbx_seq_one_letter_code
_entity_poly.pdbx_strand_id
1 'polypeptide(L)' 'MSPAGFLITVGWVPDPSQLPHLLRLLDDDSSVVRVSVAEALRAFGPSLTQELAHLTEPPDAAQVQKIRDLLSEGSG' A
#
# COMPACT_ATOMS: atom_id res chain seq x y z
N MET A 1 1.04 27.96 22.68
CA MET A 1 1.14 27.18 21.43
C MET A 1 2.35 26.29 21.49
N SER A 2 2.11 24.99 21.28
CA SER A 2 2.98 23.96 20.68
C SER A 2 2.33 22.62 21.01
N PRO A 3 1.42 22.07 20.18
CA PRO A 3 1.18 20.64 20.27
C PRO A 3 2.42 19.96 19.71
N ALA A 4 3.25 19.44 20.62
CA ALA A 4 4.29 18.50 20.27
C ALA A 4 3.63 17.38 19.46
N GLY A 5 4.10 17.20 18.22
CA GLY A 5 3.64 16.16 17.31
C GLY A 5 3.89 14.80 17.94
N PHE A 6 2.85 14.23 18.53
CA PHE A 6 2.81 12.85 18.96
C PHE A 6 1.80 12.15 18.06
N LEU A 7 2.20 11.93 16.79
CA LEU A 7 1.55 10.91 15.98
C LEU A 7 1.96 9.58 16.61
N ILE A 8 1.10 9.10 17.51
CA ILE A 8 1.09 7.71 17.92
C ILE A 8 0.85 6.95 16.63
N THR A 9 1.91 6.48 15.98
CA THR A 9 1.77 5.44 14.97
C THR A 9 1.23 4.24 15.73
N VAL A 10 -0.10 4.09 15.74
CA VAL A 10 -0.71 2.84 16.17
C VAL A 10 -0.05 1.80 15.29
N GLY A 11 0.62 0.83 15.92
CA GLY A 11 1.41 -0.20 15.26
C GLY A 11 0.55 -1.02 14.31
N TRP A 12 0.33 -0.48 13.11
CA TRP A 12 -0.27 -1.19 11.99
C TRP A 12 0.80 -2.16 11.52
N VAL A 13 0.62 -3.42 11.89
CA VAL A 13 1.38 -4.50 11.31
C VAL A 13 0.71 -4.79 9.96
N PRO A 14 1.38 -4.51 8.83
CA PRO A 14 0.81 -4.81 7.54
C PRO A 14 0.66 -6.34 7.41
N ASP A 15 -0.57 -6.81 7.22
CA ASP A 15 -0.89 -8.23 7.08
C ASP A 15 -0.83 -8.63 5.60
N PRO A 16 0.12 -9.50 5.20
CA PRO A 16 0.26 -9.97 3.81
C PRO A 16 -1.02 -10.61 3.26
N SER A 17 -1.87 -11.16 4.13
CA SER A 17 -3.17 -11.73 3.77
C SER A 17 -4.10 -10.70 3.10
N GLN A 18 -3.86 -9.40 3.32
CA GLN A 18 -4.63 -8.32 2.71
C GLN A 18 -4.13 -7.93 1.32
N LEU A 19 -2.92 -8.33 0.91
CA LEU A 19 -2.36 -7.96 -0.40
C LEU A 19 -3.26 -8.37 -1.57
N PRO A 20 -3.83 -9.59 -1.66
CA PRO A 20 -4.76 -9.93 -2.74
C PRO A 20 -6.02 -9.06 -2.78
N HIS A 21 -6.42 -8.49 -1.65
CA HIS A 21 -7.54 -7.56 -1.59
C HIS A 21 -7.11 -6.17 -2.05
N LEU A 22 -5.97 -5.66 -1.56
CA LEU A 22 -5.39 -4.38 -1.97
C LEU A 22 -5.08 -4.34 -3.48
N LEU A 23 -4.57 -5.43 -4.03
CA LEU A 23 -4.30 -5.57 -5.47
C LEU A 23 -5.57 -5.47 -6.33
N ARG A 24 -6.71 -5.97 -5.84
CA ARG A 24 -8.01 -5.82 -6.52
C ARG A 24 -8.55 -4.40 -6.46
N LEU A 25 -8.19 -3.65 -5.42
CA LEU A 25 -8.60 -2.26 -5.24
C LEU A 25 -7.73 -1.26 -6.03
N LEU A 26 -6.66 -1.71 -6.68
CA LEU A 26 -5.86 -0.87 -7.58
C LEU A 26 -6.65 -0.35 -8.78
N ASP A 27 -7.69 -1.08 -9.18
CA ASP A 27 -8.61 -0.73 -10.27
C ASP A 27 -9.81 0.09 -9.81
N ASP A 28 -9.91 0.42 -8.53
CA ASP A 28 -11.03 1.18 -8.00
C ASP A 28 -10.91 2.67 -8.42
N ASP A 29 -12.01 3.22 -8.93
CA ASP A 29 -12.09 4.62 -9.35
C ASP A 29 -12.10 5.60 -8.17
N SER A 30 -12.38 5.14 -6.95
CA SER A 30 -12.45 5.97 -5.76
C SER A 30 -11.07 6.47 -5.34
N SER A 31 -10.87 7.79 -5.44
CA SER A 31 -9.64 8.45 -4.97
C SER A 31 -9.32 8.14 -3.51
N VAL A 32 -10.33 7.96 -2.66
CA VAL A 32 -10.14 7.61 -1.24
C VAL A 32 -9.58 6.20 -1.11
N VAL A 33 -10.12 5.25 -1.88
CA VAL A 33 -9.65 3.85 -1.89
C VAL A 33 -8.20 3.79 -2.37
N ARG A 34 -7.85 4.51 -3.44
CA ARG A 34 -6.47 4.55 -3.95
C ARG A 34 -5.47 5.08 -2.92
N VAL A 35 -5.83 6.13 -2.18
CA VAL A 35 -4.98 6.68 -1.12
C VAL A 35 -4.80 5.65 0.00
N SER A 36 -5.87 5.02 0.47
CA SER A 36 -5.78 3.97 1.49
C SER A 36 -4.94 2.77 1.04
N VAL A 37 -5.07 2.36 -0.22
CA VAL A 37 -4.24 1.30 -0.80
C VAL A 37 -2.78 1.72 -0.85
N ALA A 38 -2.47 2.95 -1.27
CA ALA A 38 -1.11 3.47 -1.30
C ALA A 38 -0.47 3.53 0.10
N GLU A 39 -1.21 3.99 1.10
CA GLU A 39 -0.75 4.01 2.50
C GLU A 39 -0.51 2.59 3.04
N ALA A 40 -1.42 1.66 2.79
CA ALA A 40 -1.27 0.27 3.19
C ALA A 40 -0.04 -0.37 2.54
N LEU A 41 0.17 -0.17 1.23
CA LEU A 41 1.33 -0.66 0.50
C LEU A 41 2.64 -0.03 1.01
N ARG A 42 2.62 1.27 1.34
CA ARG A 42 3.78 1.95 1.97
C ARG A 42 4.13 1.37 3.33
N ALA A 43 3.15 0.92 4.11
CA ALA A 43 3.39 0.32 5.42
C ALA A 43 4.18 -1.00 5.34
N PHE A 44 4.05 -1.77 4.24
CA PHE A 44 4.90 -2.95 3.99
C PHE A 44 6.37 -2.59 3.72
N GLY A 45 6.63 -1.37 3.22
CA GLY A 45 7.97 -0.87 2.95
C GLY A 45 8.79 -1.82 2.06
N PRO A 46 10.07 -2.09 2.39
CA PRO A 46 10.93 -2.95 1.57
C PRO A 46 10.47 -4.41 1.53
N SER A 47 9.71 -4.87 2.52
CA SER A 47 9.18 -6.24 2.57
C SER A 47 8.06 -6.46 1.56
N LEU A 48 7.43 -5.39 1.04
CA LEU A 48 6.32 -5.49 0.07
C LEU A 48 6.67 -6.41 -1.10
N THR A 49 7.85 -6.24 -1.68
CA THR A 49 8.31 -7.04 -2.83
C THR A 49 8.36 -8.54 -2.51
N GLN A 50 8.84 -8.87 -1.30
CA GLN A 50 8.92 -10.26 -0.85
C GLN A 50 7.53 -10.83 -0.59
N GLU A 51 6.65 -10.06 0.06
CA GLU A 51 5.28 -10.48 0.33
C GLU A 51 4.47 -10.67 -0.95
N LEU A 52 4.65 -9.79 -1.96
CA LEU A 52 4.03 -9.95 -3.28
C LEU A 52 4.52 -11.21 -4.00
N ALA A 53 5.79 -11.60 -3.84
CA ALA A 53 6.34 -12.83 -4.40
C ALA A 53 5.85 -14.10 -3.69
N HIS A 54 5.43 -13.99 -2.42
CA HIS A 54 4.87 -15.09 -1.64
C HIS A 54 3.36 -15.31 -1.89
N LEU A 55 2.70 -14.42 -2.65
CA LEU A 55 1.31 -14.60 -3.00
C LEU A 55 1.11 -15.84 -3.86
N THR A 56 0.01 -16.55 -3.61
CA THR A 56 -0.43 -17.67 -4.46
C THR A 56 -0.61 -17.25 -5.91
N GLU A 57 -1.07 -16.02 -6.12
CA GLU A 57 -1.16 -15.39 -7.42
C GLU A 57 -0.35 -14.09 -7.39
N PRO A 58 0.84 -14.06 -8.02
CA PRO A 58 1.67 -12.87 -8.05
C PRO A 58 1.03 -11.79 -8.94
N PRO A 59 1.22 -10.50 -8.62
CA PRO A 59 0.69 -9.42 -9.43
C PRO A 59 1.29 -9.43 -10.84
N ASP A 60 0.46 -9.16 -11.84
CA ASP A 60 0.92 -9.04 -13.21
C ASP A 60 1.68 -7.71 -13.46
N ALA A 61 2.25 -7.56 -14.65
CA ALA A 61 3.01 -6.37 -15.00
C ALA A 61 2.19 -5.08 -14.91
N ALA A 62 0.88 -5.14 -15.16
CA ALA A 62 -0.01 -3.99 -15.09
C ALA A 62 -0.26 -3.56 -13.64
N GLN A 63 -0.53 -4.52 -12.75
CA GLN A 63 -0.68 -4.27 -11.32
C GLN A 63 0.62 -3.76 -10.69
N VAL A 64 1.77 -4.34 -11.05
CA VAL A 64 3.07 -3.84 -10.57
C VAL A 64 3.31 -2.40 -11.01
N GLN A 65 2.94 -2.03 -12.24
CA GLN A 65 3.06 -0.66 -12.70
C GLN A 65 2.16 0.29 -11.88
N LYS A 66 0.90 -0.08 -11.64
CA LYS A 66 -0.03 0.71 -10.81
C LYS A 66 0.47 0.89 -9.38
N ILE A 67 1.01 -0.15 -8.77
CA ILE A 67 1.61 -0.07 -7.43
C ILE A 67 2.76 0.95 -7.44
N ARG A 68 3.64 0.91 -8.45
CA ARG A 68 4.74 1.88 -8.58
C ARG A 68 4.24 3.30 -8.77
N ASP A 69 3.23 3.49 -9.62
CA ASP A 69 2.65 4.81 -9.88
C ASP A 69 2.04 5.38 -8.59
N LEU A 70 1.23 4.59 -7.86
CA LEU A 70 0.64 5.00 -6.57
C LEU A 70 1.70 5.34 -5.52
N LEU A 71 2.78 4.55 -5.42
CA LEU A 71 3.87 4.81 -4.48
C LEU A 71 4.66 6.07 -4.83
N SER A 72 4.75 6.40 -6.13
CA SER A 72 5.43 7.58 -6.66
C SER A 72 4.59 8.86 -6.49
N GLU A 73 3.28 8.79 -6.73
CA GLU A 73 2.34 9.92 -6.67
C GLU A 73 2.19 10.52 -5.26
N GLY A 74 2.32 9.72 -4.20
CA GLY A 74 2.23 10.19 -2.81
C GLY A 74 3.48 10.93 -2.28
N SER A 75 4.36 11.44 -3.15
CA SER A 75 5.61 12.13 -2.78
C SER A 75 5.61 13.63 -3.13
N GLY A 76 4.47 14.18 -3.57
CA GLY A 76 4.27 15.59 -3.91
C GLY A 76 3.77 16.45 -2.76
#